data_AF-A0A810KZW1-F1
#
_entry.id   AF-A0A810KZW1-F1
#
_cell.length_a   1.000
_cell.length_b   1.000
_cell.length_c   1.000
_cell.angle_alpha   90.00
_cell.angle_beta   90.00
_cell.angle_gamma   90.00
#
_symmetry.space_group_name_H-M   'P 1'
#
loop_
_entity.id
_entity.type
_entity.pdbx_description
1 polymer ?
#
loop_
_entity_poly.entity_id
_entity_poly.type
_entity_poly.pdbx_seq_one_letter_code
_entity_poly.pdbx_strand_id
1 'polypeptide(L)'
;MAAPELSVRADIEARLAAGARLTAEDGVALLGGDDLSWLGGLAHARRTATAGAVTSFLPVTDPAATPHVLTWQYASGQPAADRVAELLALRDEPARVFAPVRAAAGPDGHQVSPAEILKLFAVCRLLFDQTVTIGCDLASHPESTAQLLLDFGVADLLVPADGFDPQHVAELIWDANGTPVHRAPDFTTVHDYGPATPPAARRAQPQSVFT
;
A
#
# COMPACT_ATOMS: atom_id res chain seq x y z
N MET A 1 -26.58 23.92 4.98
CA MET A 1 -26.58 23.42 3.59
C MET A 1 -25.30 22.63 3.37
N ALA A 2 -25.28 21.37 3.81
CA ALA A 2 -24.15 20.45 3.68
C ALA A 2 -24.74 19.15 3.12
N ALA A 3 -24.38 18.71 1.91
CA ALA A 3 -24.85 17.39 1.41
C ALA A 3 -24.26 16.82 0.09
N PRO A 4 -23.55 17.52 -0.82
CA PRO A 4 -23.06 16.82 -2.03
C PRO A 4 -21.86 15.92 -1.70
N GLU A 5 -20.81 16.43 -1.07
CA GLU A 5 -19.60 15.65 -0.70
C GLU A 5 -19.88 14.47 0.24
N LEU A 6 -20.71 14.68 1.27
CA LEU A 6 -21.07 13.63 2.23
C LEU A 6 -21.91 12.53 1.59
N SER A 7 -22.73 12.85 0.57
CA SER A 7 -23.50 11.83 -0.15
C SER A 7 -22.62 11.00 -1.09
N VAL A 8 -21.61 11.60 -1.71
CA VAL A 8 -20.65 10.86 -2.56
C VAL A 8 -19.81 9.88 -1.74
N ARG A 9 -19.27 10.29 -0.59
CA ARG A 9 -18.46 9.40 0.26
C ARG A 9 -19.28 8.23 0.80
N ALA A 10 -20.48 8.50 1.31
CA ALA A 10 -21.38 7.47 1.80
C ALA A 10 -21.80 6.49 0.70
N ASP A 11 -22.02 6.97 -0.52
CA ASP A 11 -22.31 6.12 -1.68
C ASP A 11 -21.13 5.23 -2.07
N ILE A 12 -19.91 5.79 -2.12
CA ILE A 12 -18.68 5.02 -2.36
C ILE A 12 -18.50 3.93 -1.29
N GLU A 13 -18.65 4.27 -0.01
CA GLU A 13 -18.57 3.30 1.10
C GLU A 13 -19.61 2.18 0.95
N ALA A 14 -20.87 2.52 0.67
CA ALA A 14 -21.94 1.55 0.50
C ALA A 14 -21.66 0.60 -0.69
N ARG A 15 -21.18 1.14 -1.81
CA ARG A 15 -20.79 0.35 -2.99
C ARG A 15 -19.60 -0.56 -2.69
N LEU A 16 -18.57 -0.04 -2.00
CA LEU A 16 -17.41 -0.85 -1.60
C LEU A 16 -17.78 -1.98 -0.64
N ALA A 17 -18.68 -1.71 0.32
CA ALA A 17 -19.22 -2.69 1.26
C ALA A 17 -20.07 -3.77 0.57
N ALA A 18 -20.78 -3.41 -0.49
CA ALA A 18 -21.49 -4.35 -1.36
C ALA A 18 -20.55 -5.14 -2.30
N GLY A 19 -19.24 -4.90 -2.26
CA GLY A 19 -18.26 -5.56 -3.11
C GLY A 19 -18.23 -5.03 -4.55
N ALA A 20 -18.87 -3.89 -4.83
CA ALA A 20 -18.85 -3.30 -6.16
C ALA A 20 -17.44 -2.79 -6.52
N ARG A 21 -17.14 -2.84 -7.82
CA ARG A 21 -15.98 -2.17 -8.41
C ARG A 21 -16.28 -0.68 -8.57
N LEU A 22 -15.32 0.16 -8.21
CA LEU A 22 -15.39 1.59 -8.44
C LEU A 22 -15.16 1.94 -9.91
N THR A 23 -15.74 3.06 -10.32
CA THR A 23 -15.71 3.61 -11.67
C THR A 23 -14.59 4.64 -11.85
N ALA A 24 -14.41 5.13 -13.07
CA ALA A 24 -13.48 6.22 -13.35
C ALA A 24 -13.84 7.51 -12.60
N GLU A 25 -15.13 7.84 -12.53
CA GLU A 25 -15.61 9.02 -11.80
C GLU A 25 -15.27 8.93 -10.32
N ASP A 26 -15.45 7.75 -9.72
CA ASP A 26 -15.09 7.50 -8.32
C ASP A 26 -13.59 7.67 -8.09
N GLY A 27 -12.75 7.08 -8.96
CA GLY A 27 -11.30 7.20 -8.84
C GLY A 27 -10.83 8.65 -8.92
N VAL A 28 -11.42 9.44 -9.83
CA VAL A 28 -11.11 10.87 -9.96
C VAL A 28 -11.56 11.64 -8.73
N ALA A 29 -12.76 11.37 -8.21
CA ALA A 29 -13.26 11.99 -6.99
C ALA A 29 -12.37 11.67 -5.77
N LEU A 30 -11.91 10.42 -5.64
CA LEU A 30 -11.02 9.99 -4.56
C LEU A 30 -9.64 10.67 -4.64
N LEU A 31 -9.05 10.80 -5.83
CA LEU A 31 -7.79 11.53 -6.00
C LEU A 31 -7.93 13.04 -5.77
N GLY A 32 -9.09 13.60 -6.09
CA GLY A 32 -9.43 15.01 -5.88
C GLY A 32 -9.76 15.36 -4.42
N GLY A 33 -10.13 14.37 -3.59
CA GLY A 33 -10.50 14.59 -2.19
C GLY A 33 -9.31 14.79 -1.26
N ASP A 34 -9.45 15.61 -0.23
CA ASP A 34 -8.35 15.97 0.70
C ASP A 34 -8.41 15.25 2.06
N ASP A 35 -9.40 14.39 2.27
CA ASP A 35 -9.55 13.65 3.52
C ASP A 35 -8.75 12.36 3.52
N LEU A 36 -7.45 12.49 3.80
CA LEU A 36 -6.52 11.35 3.87
C LEU A 36 -6.87 10.38 5.00
N SER A 37 -7.45 10.86 6.10
CA SER A 37 -7.82 10.00 7.24
C SER A 37 -8.95 9.05 6.85
N TRP A 38 -9.99 9.59 6.20
CA TRP A 38 -11.08 8.80 5.64
C TRP A 38 -10.58 7.82 4.57
N LEU A 39 -9.77 8.31 3.62
CA LEU A 39 -9.29 7.50 2.52
C LEU A 39 -8.37 6.36 2.98
N GLY A 40 -7.45 6.65 3.91
CA GLY A 40 -6.58 5.66 4.53
C GLY A 40 -7.39 4.62 5.31
N GLY A 41 -8.33 5.05 6.16
CA GLY A 41 -9.20 4.14 6.90
C GLY A 41 -10.00 3.19 6.00
N LEU A 42 -10.53 3.69 4.88
CA LEU A 42 -11.28 2.90 3.91
C LEU A 42 -10.39 1.89 3.18
N ALA A 43 -9.19 2.31 2.74
CA ALA A 43 -8.22 1.43 2.09
C ALA A 43 -7.67 0.36 3.05
N HIS A 44 -7.36 0.73 4.29
CA HIS A 44 -6.93 -0.19 5.34
C HIS A 44 -8.02 -1.22 5.64
N ALA A 45 -9.27 -0.80 5.80
CA ALA A 45 -10.40 -1.70 6.02
C ALA A 45 -10.52 -2.73 4.88
N ARG A 46 -10.41 -2.29 3.62
CA ARG A 46 -10.39 -3.18 2.44
C ARG A 46 -9.22 -4.15 2.47
N ARG A 47 -8.00 -3.68 2.75
CA ARG A 47 -6.80 -4.52 2.86
C ARG A 47 -6.95 -5.58 3.96
N THR A 48 -7.42 -5.18 5.13
CA THR A 48 -7.57 -6.06 6.30
C THR A 48 -8.69 -7.08 6.12
N ALA A 49 -9.74 -6.77 5.35
CA ALA A 49 -10.78 -7.75 4.99
C ALA A 49 -10.22 -8.96 4.20
N THR A 50 -9.13 -8.77 3.44
CA THR A 50 -8.51 -9.83 2.64
C THR A 50 -7.30 -10.46 3.33
N ALA A 51 -6.40 -9.64 3.89
CA ALA A 51 -5.11 -10.08 4.41
C ALA A 51 -5.05 -10.19 5.95
N GLY A 52 -6.09 -9.77 6.67
CA GLY A 52 -6.05 -9.68 8.13
C GLY A 52 -4.93 -8.73 8.59
N ALA A 53 -4.15 -9.14 9.59
CA ALA A 53 -2.98 -8.36 10.05
C ALA A 53 -1.72 -8.62 9.20
N VAL A 54 -1.74 -9.60 8.28
CA VAL A 54 -0.53 -10.06 7.60
C VAL A 54 -0.03 -9.05 6.56
N THR A 55 1.25 -8.69 6.67
CA THR A 55 1.98 -7.96 5.63
C THR A 55 3.12 -8.86 5.16
N SER A 56 3.10 -9.19 3.86
CA SER A 56 4.17 -9.96 3.25
C SER A 56 5.34 -9.07 2.86
N PHE A 57 6.53 -9.64 2.74
CA PHE A 57 7.65 -8.98 2.10
C PHE A 57 8.50 -9.95 1.29
N LEU A 58 9.10 -9.43 0.23
CA LEU A 58 9.93 -10.15 -0.72
C LEU A 58 11.17 -9.31 -1.06
N PRO A 59 12.40 -9.82 -0.86
CA PRO A 59 13.60 -9.19 -1.42
C PRO A 59 13.60 -9.30 -2.95
N VAL A 60 13.78 -8.17 -3.64
CA VAL A 60 13.82 -8.06 -5.10
C VAL A 60 14.98 -7.20 -5.58
N THR A 61 15.53 -7.54 -6.75
CA THR A 61 16.48 -6.67 -7.45
C THR A 61 15.76 -5.69 -8.38
N ASP A 62 14.69 -6.15 -9.02
CA ASP A 62 13.83 -5.35 -9.90
C ASP A 62 12.37 -5.81 -9.74
N PRO A 63 11.47 -4.96 -9.21
CA PRO A 63 10.05 -5.24 -9.13
C PRO A 63 9.42 -5.62 -10.48
N ALA A 64 9.84 -5.01 -11.59
CA ALA A 64 9.25 -5.25 -12.91
C ALA A 64 9.65 -6.62 -13.51
N ALA A 65 10.80 -7.16 -13.09
CA ALA A 65 11.25 -8.50 -13.47
C ALA A 65 10.69 -9.61 -12.57
N THR A 66 9.95 -9.26 -11.51
CA THR A 66 9.47 -10.21 -10.51
C THR A 66 8.17 -10.89 -10.97
N PRO A 67 8.08 -12.23 -10.97
CA PRO A 67 6.86 -12.94 -11.38
C PRO A 67 5.61 -12.48 -10.64
N HIS A 68 4.51 -12.33 -11.37
CA HIS A 68 3.18 -11.91 -10.87
C HIS A 68 3.13 -10.52 -10.21
N VAL A 69 4.19 -9.73 -10.33
CA VAL A 69 4.21 -8.31 -9.95
C VAL A 69 3.95 -7.48 -11.20
N LEU A 70 2.92 -6.64 -11.14
CA LEU A 70 2.64 -5.62 -12.14
C LEU A 70 3.08 -4.28 -11.57
N THR A 71 3.96 -3.59 -12.30
CA THR A 71 4.44 -2.25 -11.92
C THR A 71 3.78 -1.18 -12.78
N TRP A 72 3.62 0.00 -12.21
CA TRP A 72 3.14 1.17 -12.94
C TRP A 72 3.85 2.41 -12.42
N GLN A 73 4.38 3.21 -13.35
CA GLN A 73 5.11 4.42 -12.99
C GLN A 73 4.15 5.59 -12.82
N TYR A 74 4.34 6.36 -11.75
CA TYR A 74 3.59 7.58 -11.52
C TYR A 74 4.53 8.74 -11.19
N ALA A 75 4.11 9.95 -11.56
CA ALA A 75 4.88 11.16 -11.36
C ALA A 75 3.98 12.33 -10.94
N SER A 76 4.55 13.44 -10.46
CA SER A 76 3.80 14.66 -10.09
C SER A 76 3.04 15.23 -11.29
N GLY A 77 2.04 16.09 -11.07
CA GLY A 77 1.44 16.91 -12.13
C GLY A 77 0.60 16.18 -13.19
N GLN A 78 0.58 14.84 -13.21
CA GLN A 78 -0.29 14.09 -14.11
C GLN A 78 -1.76 14.27 -13.71
N PRO A 79 -2.67 14.57 -14.65
CA PRO A 79 -4.09 14.73 -14.36
C PRO A 79 -4.70 13.49 -13.70
N ALA A 80 -5.60 13.69 -12.74
CA ALA A 80 -6.25 12.60 -12.02
C ALA A 80 -7.03 11.66 -12.96
N ALA A 81 -7.69 12.20 -13.98
CA ALA A 81 -8.42 11.41 -14.98
C ALA A 81 -7.51 10.46 -15.75
N ASP A 82 -6.32 10.93 -16.15
CA ASP A 82 -5.35 10.11 -16.90
C ASP A 82 -4.79 9.00 -16.01
N ARG A 83 -4.42 9.32 -14.76
CA ARG A 83 -3.97 8.31 -13.79
C ARG A 83 -5.03 7.23 -13.56
N VAL A 84 -6.29 7.63 -13.38
CA VAL A 84 -7.38 6.69 -13.12
C VAL A 84 -7.66 5.83 -14.35
N ALA A 85 -7.62 6.40 -15.56
CA ALA A 85 -7.76 5.64 -16.80
C ALA A 85 -6.67 4.56 -16.93
N GLU A 86 -5.41 4.91 -16.64
CA GLU A 86 -4.30 3.97 -16.63
C GLU A 86 -4.49 2.87 -15.57
N LEU A 87 -4.83 3.23 -14.34
CA LEU A 87 -5.09 2.28 -13.26
C LEU A 87 -6.24 1.33 -13.58
N LEU A 88 -7.31 1.81 -14.21
CA LEU A 88 -8.44 0.98 -14.62
C LEU A 88 -8.08 0.03 -15.75
N ALA A 89 -7.21 0.42 -16.68
CA ALA A 89 -6.69 -0.48 -17.71
C ALA A 89 -5.83 -1.59 -17.07
N LEU A 90 -4.99 -1.24 -16.10
CA LEU A 90 -4.11 -2.18 -15.39
C LEU A 90 -4.86 -3.10 -14.42
N ARG A 91 -6.02 -2.67 -13.90
CA ARG A 91 -6.82 -3.44 -12.96
C ARG A 91 -7.21 -4.83 -13.49
N ASP A 92 -7.41 -4.95 -14.79
CA ASP A 92 -7.84 -6.20 -15.43
C ASP A 92 -6.66 -7.05 -15.95
N GLU A 93 -5.41 -6.58 -15.79
CA GLU A 93 -4.20 -7.35 -16.12
C GLU A 93 -3.96 -8.48 -15.10
N PRO A 94 -3.43 -9.64 -15.53
CA PRO A 94 -3.19 -10.77 -14.64
C PRO A 94 -1.99 -10.51 -13.72
N ALA A 95 -2.26 -10.03 -12.51
CA ALA A 95 -1.26 -9.81 -11.47
C ALA A 95 -1.73 -10.36 -10.12
N ARG A 96 -0.77 -10.72 -9.27
CA ARG A 96 -1.05 -10.99 -7.84
C ARG A 96 -0.67 -9.81 -6.96
N VAL A 97 0.35 -9.05 -7.37
CA VAL A 97 0.77 -7.81 -6.71
C VAL A 97 0.78 -6.68 -7.73
N PHE A 98 0.17 -5.55 -7.39
CA PHE A 98 0.30 -4.30 -8.12
C PHE A 98 1.18 -3.34 -7.31
N ALA A 99 2.31 -2.92 -7.85
CA ALA A 99 3.28 -2.08 -7.18
C ALA A 99 3.49 -0.76 -7.94
N PRO A 100 2.86 0.34 -7.50
CA PRO A 100 3.17 1.67 -8.01
C PRO A 100 4.65 2.01 -7.76
N VAL A 101 5.32 2.53 -8.78
CA VAL A 101 6.74 2.92 -8.76
C VAL A 101 6.83 4.42 -9.02
N ARG A 102 7.52 5.14 -8.14
CA ARG A 102 7.67 6.59 -8.28
C ARG A 102 8.70 6.92 -9.36
N ALA A 103 8.29 7.69 -10.37
CA ALA A 103 9.23 8.23 -11.34
C ALA A 103 10.16 9.29 -10.70
N ALA A 104 11.36 9.46 -11.27
CA ALA A 104 12.38 10.35 -10.71
C ALA A 104 11.94 11.83 -10.62
N ALA A 105 11.18 12.31 -11.61
CA ALA A 105 10.57 13.65 -11.61
C ALA A 105 9.28 13.65 -12.45
N GLY A 106 8.32 14.51 -12.08
CA GLY A 106 7.13 14.79 -12.89
C GLY A 106 7.44 15.57 -14.18
N PRO A 107 6.47 15.65 -15.12
CA PRO A 107 6.57 16.49 -16.30
C PRO A 107 6.66 17.99 -15.96
N ASP A 108 6.24 18.37 -14.75
CA ASP A 108 6.36 19.69 -14.14
C ASP A 108 7.71 19.91 -13.42
N GLY A 109 8.57 18.89 -13.36
CA GLY A 109 9.82 18.90 -12.59
C GLY A 109 9.62 18.81 -11.08
N HIS A 110 8.38 18.69 -10.60
CA HIS A 110 8.08 18.56 -9.18
C HIS A 110 8.16 17.10 -8.72
N GLN A 111 8.46 16.96 -7.44
CA GLN A 111 8.45 15.69 -6.75
C GLN A 111 7.06 15.41 -6.20
N VAL A 112 6.61 14.15 -6.29
CA VAL A 112 5.36 13.73 -5.65
C VAL A 112 5.51 13.87 -4.14
N SER A 113 4.59 14.58 -3.50
CA SER A 113 4.57 14.78 -2.06
C SER A 113 4.16 13.51 -1.30
N PRO A 114 4.54 13.33 -0.02
CA PRO A 114 4.10 12.18 0.77
C PRO A 114 2.56 12.03 0.83
N ALA A 115 1.83 13.14 0.96
CA ALA A 115 0.37 13.14 0.98
C ALA A 115 -0.24 12.59 -0.33
N GLU A 116 0.32 12.97 -1.48
CA GLU A 116 -0.11 12.44 -2.78
C GLU A 116 0.23 10.96 -2.95
N ILE A 117 1.38 10.51 -2.42
CA ILE A 117 1.75 9.09 -2.41
C ILE A 117 0.72 8.29 -1.60
N LEU A 118 0.44 8.70 -0.36
CA LEU A 118 -0.56 8.03 0.49
C LEU A 118 -1.93 7.97 -0.19
N LYS A 119 -2.37 9.10 -0.76
CA LYS A 119 -3.64 9.19 -1.50
C LYS A 119 -3.67 8.21 -2.68
N LEU A 120 -2.62 8.19 -3.49
CA LEU A 120 -2.52 7.34 -4.67
C LEU A 120 -2.62 5.86 -4.30
N PHE A 121 -1.87 5.42 -3.29
CA PHE A 121 -1.87 4.02 -2.86
C PHE A 121 -3.22 3.58 -2.30
N ALA A 122 -3.89 4.43 -1.51
CA ALA A 122 -5.24 4.13 -1.05
C ALA A 122 -6.23 4.05 -2.22
N VAL A 123 -6.14 4.95 -3.20
CA VAL A 123 -6.95 4.85 -4.42
C VAL A 123 -6.66 3.56 -5.20
N CYS A 124 -5.40 3.14 -5.31
CA CYS A 124 -5.06 1.85 -5.93
C CYS A 124 -5.76 0.70 -5.19
N ARG A 125 -5.70 0.67 -3.85
CA ARG A 125 -6.37 -0.37 -3.06
C ARG A 125 -7.89 -0.39 -3.27
N LEU A 126 -8.52 0.77 -3.45
CA LEU A 126 -9.97 0.88 -3.63
C LEU A 126 -10.43 0.58 -5.06
N LEU A 127 -9.64 0.94 -6.07
CA LEU A 127 -9.95 0.68 -7.48
C LEU A 127 -9.70 -0.79 -7.86
N PHE A 128 -8.63 -1.40 -7.34
CA PHE A 128 -8.27 -2.78 -7.64
C PHE A 128 -9.11 -3.80 -6.85
N ASP A 129 -9.38 -4.92 -7.49
CA ASP A 129 -10.07 -6.06 -6.90
C ASP A 129 -9.34 -6.60 -5.67
N GLN A 130 -10.09 -7.20 -4.75
CA GLN A 130 -9.53 -7.77 -3.52
C GLN A 130 -8.56 -8.93 -3.78
N THR A 131 -8.56 -9.52 -4.99
CA THR A 131 -7.63 -10.59 -5.37
C THR A 131 -6.22 -10.09 -5.66
N VAL A 132 -6.05 -8.80 -5.96
CA VAL A 132 -4.74 -8.19 -6.20
C VAL A 132 -4.27 -7.53 -4.92
N THR A 133 -3.05 -7.84 -4.49
CA THR A 133 -2.39 -7.17 -3.36
C THR A 133 -1.74 -5.87 -3.82
N ILE A 134 -1.88 -4.79 -3.05
CA ILE A 134 -1.11 -3.57 -3.31
C ILE A 134 0.26 -3.72 -2.66
N GLY A 135 1.31 -3.61 -3.47
CA GLY A 135 2.70 -3.67 -3.06
C GLY A 135 3.35 -2.29 -2.97
N CYS A 136 4.36 -2.14 -2.13
CA CYS A 136 5.22 -0.96 -2.06
C CYS A 136 6.67 -1.37 -2.34
N ASP A 137 7.27 -0.74 -3.36
CA ASP A 137 8.70 -0.86 -3.61
C ASP A 137 9.49 0.09 -2.71
N LEU A 138 10.26 -0.45 -1.76
CA LEU A 138 11.07 0.34 -0.83
C LEU A 138 12.26 1.04 -1.51
N ALA A 139 12.69 0.59 -2.70
CA ALA A 139 13.71 1.32 -3.45
C ALA A 139 13.18 2.68 -3.94
N SER A 140 11.87 2.75 -4.25
CA SER A 140 11.22 3.93 -4.82
C SER A 140 10.59 4.87 -3.80
N HIS A 141 10.48 4.45 -2.52
CA HIS A 141 9.78 5.20 -1.49
C HIS A 141 10.61 5.31 -0.21
N PRO A 142 10.66 6.49 0.44
CA PRO A 142 11.27 6.61 1.77
C PRO A 142 10.61 5.65 2.77
N GLU A 143 11.41 5.05 3.63
CA GLU A 143 10.96 4.05 4.60
C GLU A 143 9.82 4.56 5.51
N SER A 144 9.91 5.81 5.96
CA SER A 144 8.85 6.45 6.76
C SER A 144 7.52 6.58 6.00
N THR A 145 7.56 6.74 4.68
CA THR A 145 6.36 6.74 3.84
C THR A 145 5.86 5.32 3.63
N ALA A 146 6.75 4.36 3.39
CA ALA A 146 6.41 2.94 3.24
C ALA A 146 5.72 2.38 4.49
N GLN A 147 6.15 2.77 5.68
CA GLN A 147 5.51 2.39 6.94
C GLN A 147 4.08 2.94 7.02
N LEU A 148 3.87 4.22 6.71
CA LEU A 148 2.52 4.81 6.66
C LEU A 148 1.64 4.14 5.61
N LEU A 149 2.20 3.72 4.48
CA LEU A 149 1.45 3.07 3.41
C LEU A 149 0.78 1.75 3.82
N LEU A 150 1.24 1.10 4.89
CA LEU A 150 0.58 -0.06 5.49
C LEU A 150 -0.82 0.27 6.02
N ASP A 151 -1.04 1.51 6.45
CA ASP A 151 -2.36 2.05 6.81
C ASP A 151 -3.14 2.62 5.61
N PHE A 152 -2.53 2.63 4.42
CA PHE A 152 -3.16 3.09 3.17
C PHE A 152 -3.35 1.94 2.16
N GLY A 153 -3.40 0.71 2.66
CA GLY A 153 -3.83 -0.45 1.87
C GLY A 153 -2.72 -1.32 1.29
N VAL A 154 -1.45 -0.99 1.55
CA VAL A 154 -0.32 -1.87 1.21
C VAL A 154 -0.35 -3.14 2.08
N ALA A 155 -0.08 -4.29 1.46
CA ALA A 155 0.08 -5.54 2.18
C ALA A 155 1.28 -6.39 1.69
N ASP A 156 2.09 -5.85 0.79
CA ASP A 156 3.29 -6.51 0.28
C ASP A 156 4.44 -5.49 0.15
N LEU A 157 5.57 -5.75 0.79
CA LEU A 157 6.75 -4.90 0.70
C LEU A 157 7.79 -5.56 -0.22
N LEU A 158 8.10 -4.89 -1.32
CA LEU A 158 9.19 -5.27 -2.22
C LEU A 158 10.46 -4.56 -1.73
N VAL A 159 11.36 -5.33 -1.13
CA VAL A 159 12.53 -4.81 -0.42
C VAL A 159 13.76 -4.93 -1.32
N PRO A 160 14.68 -3.94 -1.38
CA PRO A 160 15.94 -4.12 -2.07
C PRO A 160 16.67 -5.38 -1.61
N ALA A 161 17.06 -6.25 -2.54
CA ALA A 161 17.79 -7.47 -2.22
C ALA A 161 19.22 -7.19 -1.72
N ASP A 162 19.81 -6.06 -2.10
CA ASP A 162 21.12 -5.64 -1.61
C ASP A 162 21.02 -5.17 -0.16
N GLY A 163 21.88 -5.70 0.71
CA GLY A 163 21.86 -5.41 2.14
C GLY A 163 20.57 -5.83 2.87
N PHE A 164 19.80 -6.77 2.31
CA PHE A 164 18.52 -7.22 2.87
C PHE A 164 18.69 -7.78 4.30
N ASP A 165 18.08 -7.09 5.27
CA ASP A 165 17.91 -7.56 6.64
C ASP A 165 16.41 -7.81 6.90
N PRO A 166 15.98 -9.08 6.98
CA PRO A 166 14.58 -9.39 7.16
C PRO A 166 14.05 -9.05 8.57
N GLN A 167 14.94 -8.92 9.57
CA GLN A 167 14.54 -8.51 10.92
C GLN A 167 14.16 -7.02 10.95
N HIS A 168 14.92 -6.16 10.26
CA HIS A 168 14.58 -4.74 10.09
C HIS A 168 13.21 -4.56 9.41
N VAL A 169 12.93 -5.34 8.37
CA VAL A 169 11.62 -5.29 7.69
C VAL A 169 10.49 -5.78 8.60
N ALA A 170 10.72 -6.81 9.41
CA ALA A 170 9.75 -7.27 10.40
C ALA A 170 9.44 -6.19 11.44
N GLU A 171 10.46 -5.47 11.92
CA GLU A 171 10.30 -4.34 12.85
C GLU A 171 9.48 -3.21 12.26
N LEU A 172 9.75 -2.82 11.01
CA LEU A 172 8.95 -1.83 10.30
C LEU A 172 7.46 -2.22 10.22
N ILE A 173 7.17 -3.49 9.94
CA ILE A 173 5.80 -4.03 9.87
C ILE A 173 5.15 -4.06 11.26
N TRP A 174 5.87 -4.48 12.30
CA TRP A 174 5.37 -4.52 13.67
C TRP A 174 5.05 -3.14 14.22
N ASP A 175 5.86 -2.13 13.91
CA ASP A 175 5.61 -0.74 14.30
C ASP A 175 4.35 -0.16 13.65
N ALA A 176 3.95 -0.70 12.48
CA ALA A 176 2.65 -0.46 11.85
C ALA A 176 1.55 -1.44 12.29
N ASN A 177 1.75 -2.17 13.40
CA ASN A 177 0.81 -3.16 13.96
C ASN A 177 0.48 -4.35 13.03
N GLY A 178 1.34 -4.64 12.06
CA GLY A 178 1.19 -5.79 11.16
C GLY A 178 1.81 -7.08 11.71
N THR A 179 1.58 -8.18 11.00
CA THR A 179 2.24 -9.48 11.20
C THR A 179 3.14 -9.77 9.99
N PRO A 180 4.47 -9.77 10.14
CA PRO A 180 5.40 -9.92 9.03
C PRO A 180 5.47 -11.35 8.53
N VAL A 181 5.44 -11.50 7.20
CA VAL A 181 5.66 -12.78 6.52
C VAL A 181 6.68 -12.58 5.41
N HIS A 182 7.83 -13.24 5.52
CA HIS A 182 8.76 -13.35 4.41
C HIS A 182 8.23 -14.41 3.45
N ARG A 183 7.99 -14.03 2.19
CA ARG A 183 7.52 -14.93 1.15
C ARG A 183 8.53 -15.07 0.02
N ALA A 184 8.46 -16.19 -0.70
CA ALA A 184 9.15 -16.40 -1.95
C ALA A 184 8.38 -15.80 -3.14
N PRO A 185 9.00 -15.69 -4.34
CA PRO A 185 8.33 -15.17 -5.53
C PRO A 185 7.07 -15.94 -5.96
N ASP A 186 6.99 -17.24 -5.63
CA ASP A 186 5.81 -18.09 -5.87
C ASP A 186 4.73 -17.95 -4.77
N PHE A 187 4.90 -17.01 -3.84
CA PHE A 187 4.04 -16.71 -2.70
C PHE A 187 4.00 -17.80 -1.63
N THR A 188 4.93 -18.75 -1.64
CA THR A 188 5.12 -19.63 -0.50
C THR A 188 5.74 -18.86 0.67
N THR A 189 5.29 -19.15 1.89
CA THR A 189 5.88 -18.58 3.10
C THR A 189 7.26 -19.17 3.33
N VAL A 190 8.28 -18.32 3.35
CA VAL A 190 9.66 -18.68 3.73
C VAL A 190 9.81 -18.61 5.24
N HIS A 191 9.28 -17.56 5.87
CA HIS A 191 9.31 -17.38 7.32
C HIS A 191 8.09 -16.58 7.80
N ASP A 192 7.52 -17.00 8.92
CA ASP A 192 6.46 -16.29 9.65
C ASP A 192 7.06 -15.76 10.95
N TYR A 193 7.07 -14.44 11.11
CA TYR A 193 7.64 -13.77 12.28
C TYR A 193 6.67 -13.70 13.46
N GLY A 194 5.39 -14.02 13.24
CA GLY A 194 4.33 -13.85 14.22
C GLY A 194 4.03 -12.38 14.56
N PRO A 195 3.07 -12.13 15.46
CA PRO A 195 2.74 -10.78 15.88
C PRO A 195 3.85 -10.18 16.74
N ALA A 196 3.90 -8.84 16.79
CA ALA A 196 4.85 -8.13 17.63
C ALA A 196 4.72 -8.58 19.09
N THR A 197 5.86 -8.73 19.78
CA THR A 197 5.82 -8.99 21.22
C THR A 197 5.12 -7.83 21.92
N PRO A 198 4.03 -8.09 22.68
CA PRO A 198 3.27 -7.03 23.30
C PRO A 198 4.15 -6.12 24.18
N PRO A 199 3.89 -4.80 24.25
CA PRO A 199 4.69 -3.89 25.06
C PRO A 199 4.83 -4.32 26.52
N ALA A 200 3.81 -4.95 27.09
CA ALA A 200 3.84 -5.51 28.44
C ALA A 200 4.89 -6.63 28.60
N ALA A 201 5.03 -7.50 27.59
CA ALA A 201 6.01 -8.59 27.60
C ALA A 201 7.43 -8.08 27.30
N ARG A 202 7.60 -7.07 26.43
CA ARG A 202 8.88 -6.40 26.21
C ARG A 202 9.42 -5.72 27.47
N ARG A 203 8.54 -5.06 28.25
CA ARG A 203 8.90 -4.42 29.52
C ARG A 203 9.26 -5.40 30.64
N ALA A 204 8.84 -6.66 30.53
CA ALA A 204 9.17 -7.72 31.47
C ALA A 204 10.56 -8.35 31.21
N GLN A 205 11.13 -8.13 30.02
CA GLN A 205 12.51 -8.53 29.74
C GLN A 205 13.47 -7.49 30.35
N PRO A 206 14.49 -7.94 31.11
CA PRO A 206 15.48 -7.02 31.65
C PRO A 206 16.19 -6.32 30.50
N GLN A 207 16.07 -5.00 30.43
CA GLN A 207 16.80 -4.22 29.45
C GLN A 207 18.29 -4.27 29.82
N SER A 208 19.13 -4.77 28.91
CA SER A 208 20.58 -4.66 29.04
C SER A 208 20.98 -3.20 28.91
N VAL A 209 20.92 -2.47 30.01
CA VAL A 209 21.58 -1.19 30.16
C VAL A 209 23.05 -1.46 30.43
N PHE A 210 23.88 -1.14 29.43
CA PHE A 210 25.35 -1.11 29.42
C PHE A 210 26.11 -2.40 29.06
N THR A 211 26.97 -2.29 28.05
CA THR A 211 28.29 -2.94 27.97
C THR A 211 29.29 -1.91 27.47
#